data_AF-A0A8T4A5Q6-F1
#
_entry.id   AF-A0A8T4A5Q6-F1
#
_cell.length_a   1.000
_cell.length_b   1.000
_cell.length_c   1.000
_cell.angle_alpha   90.00
_cell.angle_beta   90.00
_cell.angle_gamma   90.00
#
_symmetry.space_group_name_H-M   'P 1'
#
loop_
_entity.id
_entity.type
_entity.pdbx_description
1 polymer ?
#
loop_
_entity_poly.entity_id
_entity_poly.type
_entity_poly.pdbx_seq_one_letter_code
_entity_poly.pdbx_strand_id
1 'polypeptide(L)'
;MDVVQQKKAQGMSLNIIIIAAIGLLVLVILAVIFIGRIGTTTKAVDACKGTCVDSSDDCAGQYKKTTNDPCFGPDNKPTNQVCCITVA
;
A
#
# COMPACT_ATOMS: atom_id res chain seq x y z
N MET A 1 30.17 53.95 -13.45
CA MET A 1 30.23 52.48 -13.42
C MET A 1 30.08 52.11 -11.95
N ASP A 2 29.04 51.44 -11.48
CA ASP A 2 28.40 50.24 -12.00
C ASP A 2 26.86 50.27 -11.93
N VAL A 3 26.26 49.64 -12.93
CA VAL A 3 24.86 49.22 -13.05
C VAL A 3 24.76 47.77 -12.52
N VAL A 4 23.55 47.25 -12.23
CA VAL A 4 23.15 45.81 -12.06
C VAL A 4 23.05 45.37 -10.57
N GLN A 5 21.93 44.94 -9.96
CA GLN A 5 20.62 44.40 -10.39
C GLN A 5 19.49 44.73 -9.40
N GLN A 6 18.26 44.63 -9.90
CA GLN A 6 17.02 45.05 -9.25
C GLN A 6 16.68 44.27 -7.98
N LYS A 7 16.34 44.99 -6.91
CA LYS A 7 15.56 44.49 -5.77
C LYS A 7 14.10 44.24 -6.19
N LYS A 8 13.87 43.40 -7.20
CA LYS A 8 12.56 42.81 -7.49
C LYS A 8 12.49 41.43 -6.82
N ALA A 9 12.71 41.41 -5.51
CA ALA A 9 12.05 40.41 -4.68
C ALA A 9 10.57 40.81 -4.66
N GLN A 10 9.88 40.57 -5.78
CA GLN A 10 8.43 40.59 -5.83
C GLN A 10 7.99 39.69 -4.69
N GLY A 11 7.40 40.31 -3.68
CA GLY A 11 6.78 39.59 -2.58
C GLY A 11 5.83 38.61 -3.21
N MET A 12 6.19 37.33 -3.22
CA MET A 12 5.19 36.29 -3.36
C MET A 12 4.17 36.64 -2.29
N SER A 13 2.97 37.02 -2.75
CA SER A 13 1.91 37.50 -1.88
C SER A 13 1.83 36.54 -0.71
N LEU A 14 1.75 37.06 0.51
CA LEU A 14 1.70 36.24 1.73
C LEU A 14 0.59 35.17 1.60
N ASN A 15 -0.46 35.46 0.83
CA ASN A 15 -1.52 34.53 0.46
C ASN A 15 -1.03 33.29 -0.29
N ILE A 16 -0.06 33.41 -1.21
CA ILE A 16 0.54 32.28 -1.95
C ILE A 16 1.24 31.34 -0.97
N ILE A 17 1.99 31.90 -0.02
CA ILE A 17 2.71 31.11 0.99
C ILE A 17 1.71 30.35 1.87
N ILE A 18 0.62 31.01 2.29
CA ILE A 18 -0.46 30.37 3.06
C ILE A 18 -1.10 29.22 2.27
N ILE A 19 -1.48 29.46 1.01
CA ILE A 19 -2.13 28.44 0.18
C ILE A 19 -1.20 27.25 -0.04
N ALA A 20 0.09 27.49 -0.29
CA ALA A 20 1.09 26.43 -0.44
C ALA A 20 1.24 25.58 0.83
N ALA A 21 1.27 26.23 2.00
CA ALA A 21 1.35 25.54 3.29
C ALA A 21 0.09 24.68 3.57
N ILE A 22 -1.10 25.21 3.32
CA ILE A 22 -2.36 24.47 3.48
C ILE A 22 -2.43 23.30 2.50
N GLY A 23 -2.06 23.52 1.24
CA GLY A 23 -2.02 22.47 0.22
C GLY A 23 -1.09 21.33 0.60
N LEU A 24 0.12 21.65 1.08
CA LEU A 24 1.08 20.64 1.53
C LEU A 24 0.55 19.85 2.73
N LEU A 25 -0.07 20.53 3.71
CA LEU A 25 -0.66 19.86 4.87
C LEU A 25 -1.74 18.85 4.47
N VAL A 26 -2.66 19.25 3.59
CA VAL A 26 -3.73 18.37 3.10
C VAL A 26 -3.15 17.17 2.36
N LEU A 27 -2.15 17.37 1.50
CA LEU A 27 -1.50 16.27 0.79
C LEU A 27 -0.84 15.26 1.73
N VAL A 28 -0.17 15.72 2.79
CA VAL A 28 0.44 14.84 3.81
C VAL A 28 -0.64 14.02 4.51
N ILE A 29 -1.74 14.65 4.93
CA ILE A 29 -2.85 13.95 5.62
C ILE A 29 -3.46 12.89 4.70
N LEU A 30 -3.73 13.24 3.44
CA LEU A 30 -4.26 12.29 2.46
C LEU A 30 -3.28 11.12 2.24
N ALA A 31 -1.99 11.40 2.07
CA ALA A 31 -0.98 10.37 1.88
C ALA A 31 -0.95 9.37 3.04
N VAL A 32 -0.97 9.84 4.29
CA VAL A 32 -0.99 8.96 5.48
C VAL A 32 -2.25 8.09 5.52
N ILE A 33 -3.42 8.67 5.22
CA ILE A 33 -4.69 7.92 5.17
C ILE A 33 -4.64 6.85 4.07
N PHE A 34 -4.17 7.22 2.88
CA PHE A 34 -4.06 6.29 1.75
C PHE A 34 -3.07 5.16 2.04
N ILE A 35 -1.90 5.45 2.60
CA ILE A 35 -0.91 4.43 2.97
C ILE A 35 -1.50 3.45 4.00
N GLY A 36 -2.21 3.95 5.01
CA GLY A 36 -2.86 3.12 6.03
C GLY A 36 -3.94 2.19 5.45
N ARG A 37 -4.68 2.64 4.43
CA ARG A 37 -5.74 1.84 3.79
C ARG A 37 -5.18 0.84 2.76
N ILE A 38 -4.18 1.22 1.96
CA ILE A 38 -3.58 0.35 0.93
C ILE A 38 -2.99 -0.93 1.55
N GLY A 39 -2.39 -0.83 2.73
CA GLY A 39 -1.85 -1.99 3.46
C GLY A 39 -2.90 -3.00 3.94
N THR A 40 -4.19 -2.62 3.95
CA THR A 40 -5.30 -3.55 4.28
C THR A 40 -5.94 -4.15 3.04
N THR A 41 -6.01 -3.40 1.93
CA THR A 41 -6.65 -3.86 0.69
C THR A 41 -5.78 -4.87 -0.07
N THR A 42 -4.45 -4.74 -0.03
CA THR A 42 -3.53 -5.72 -0.64
C THR A 42 -3.65 -7.11 0.00
N LYS A 43 -3.83 -7.17 1.33
CA LYS A 43 -3.99 -8.44 2.04
C LYS A 43 -5.23 -9.22 1.64
N ALA A 44 -6.30 -8.54 1.22
CA ALA A 44 -7.53 -9.18 0.78
C ALA A 44 -7.45 -9.73 -0.65
N VAL A 45 -6.61 -9.15 -1.51
CA VAL A 45 -6.44 -9.64 -2.89
C VAL A 45 -5.47 -10.82 -2.98
N ASP A 46 -4.50 -10.91 -2.06
CA ASP A 46 -3.52 -12.00 -1.99
C ASP A 46 -3.98 -13.16 -1.07
N ALA A 47 -5.21 -13.13 -0.57
CA ALA A 47 -5.71 -14.17 0.30
C ALA A 47 -5.96 -15.48 -0.46
N CYS A 48 -5.46 -16.59 0.08
CA CYS A 48 -5.75 -17.94 -0.41
C CYS A 48 -7.26 -18.13 -0.64
N LYS A 49 -7.66 -18.36 -1.90
CA LYS A 49 -9.05 -18.65 -2.29
C LYS A 49 -9.48 -20.10 -2.05
N GLY A 50 -8.56 -20.93 -1.57
CA GLY A 50 -8.74 -22.35 -1.33
C GLY A 50 -8.66 -22.71 0.15
N THR A 51 -8.20 -23.94 0.43
CA THR A 51 -7.98 -24.41 1.80
C THR A 51 -6.52 -24.25 2.17
N CYS A 52 -6.25 -23.70 3.35
CA CYS A 52 -4.92 -23.60 3.92
C CYS A 52 -4.59 -24.85 4.72
N VAL A 53 -3.45 -25.47 4.44
CA VAL A 53 -2.97 -26.70 5.10
C VAL A 53 -1.53 -26.52 5.58
N ASP A 54 -1.13 -27.24 6.63
CA ASP A 54 0.20 -27.09 7.23
C ASP A 54 1.32 -27.73 6.39
N SER A 55 1.02 -28.74 5.57
CA SER A 55 1.99 -29.40 4.70
C SER A 55 1.51 -29.51 3.25
N SER A 56 2.43 -29.40 2.29
CA SER A 56 2.10 -29.57 0.87
C SER A 56 1.58 -30.96 0.51
N ASP A 57 1.92 -31.97 1.31
CA ASP A 57 1.48 -33.35 1.11
C ASP A 57 -0.01 -33.53 1.40
N ASP A 58 -0.61 -32.60 2.16
CA ASP A 58 -2.05 -32.58 2.46
C ASP A 58 -2.88 -32.01 1.29
N CYS A 59 -2.25 -31.33 0.32
CA CYS A 59 -2.89 -30.96 -0.94
C CYS A 59 -2.97 -32.19 -1.87
N ALA A 60 -3.82 -33.18 -1.55
CA ALA A 60 -3.98 -34.40 -2.34
C ALA A 60 -5.24 -34.38 -3.24
N GLY A 61 -5.21 -35.13 -4.35
CA GLY A 61 -6.37 -35.30 -5.23
C GLY A 61 -6.57 -34.16 -6.24
N GLN A 62 -7.72 -33.49 -6.20
CA GLN A 62 -8.11 -32.45 -7.18
C GLN A 62 -7.60 -31.03 -6.84
N TYR A 63 -6.71 -30.93 -5.85
CA TYR A 63 -6.17 -29.67 -5.40
C TYR A 63 -4.75 -29.47 -5.93
N LYS A 64 -4.42 -28.25 -6.38
CA LYS A 64 -3.05 -27.83 -6.70
C LYS A 64 -2.56 -26.81 -5.69
N LYS A 65 -1.27 -26.92 -5.36
CA LYS A 65 -0.54 -25.91 -4.60
C LYS A 65 -0.39 -24.64 -5.43
N THR A 66 -0.85 -23.50 -4.88
CA THR A 66 -0.47 -22.18 -5.38
C THR A 66 0.63 -21.60 -4.50
N THR A 67 1.70 -21.11 -5.12
CA THR A 67 2.82 -20.48 -4.42
C THR A 67 2.63 -18.97 -4.25
N ASN A 68 1.59 -18.41 -4.87
CA ASN A 68 1.39 -16.97 -4.94
C ASN A 68 0.41 -16.44 -3.89
N ASP A 69 -0.45 -17.29 -3.32
CA ASP A 69 -1.49 -16.84 -2.38
C ASP A 69 -1.12 -17.28 -0.95
N PRO A 70 -0.65 -16.37 -0.08
CA PRO A 70 -0.39 -16.67 1.33
C PRO A 70 -1.67 -16.98 2.12
N CYS A 71 -1.52 -17.88 3.09
CA CYS A 71 -2.53 -18.18 4.10
C CYS A 71 -2.40 -17.23 5.29
N PHE A 72 -3.47 -16.50 5.63
CA PHE A 72 -3.48 -15.57 6.75
C PHE A 72 -4.16 -16.18 7.97
N GLY A 73 -3.49 -16.13 9.12
CA GLY A 73 -4.08 -16.52 10.41
C GLY A 73 -5.07 -15.48 10.96
N PRO A 74 -5.70 -15.73 12.12
CA PRO A 74 -6.67 -14.81 12.75
C PRO A 74 -6.07 -13.42 13.05
N ASP A 75 -4.74 -13.33 13.17
CA ASP A 75 -4.00 -12.07 13.39
C ASP A 75 -3.66 -11.30 12.09
N ASN A 76 -4.19 -11.71 10.92
CA ASN A 76 -3.87 -11.14 9.61
C ASN A 76 -2.36 -11.15 9.29
N LYS A 77 -1.66 -12.18 9.75
CA LYS A 77 -0.24 -12.45 9.45
C LYS A 77 -0.10 -13.66 8.53
N PRO A 78 0.86 -13.64 7.59
CA PRO A 78 1.14 -14.80 6.76
C PRO A 78 1.61 -15.95 7.66
N THR A 79 1.00 -17.11 7.46
CA THR A 79 1.39 -18.36 8.10
C THR A 79 2.28 -19.15 7.15
N ASN A 80 2.96 -20.17 7.67
CA ASN A 80 3.79 -21.06 6.85
C ASN A 80 2.95 -22.14 6.13
N GLN A 81 1.62 -21.96 6.10
CA GLN A 81 0.68 -22.88 5.48
C GLN A 81 0.67 -22.72 3.96
N VAL A 82 0.37 -23.82 3.29
CA VAL A 82 0.27 -23.89 1.83
C VAL A 82 -1.19 -23.70 1.42
N CYS A 83 -1.43 -22.89 0.39
CA CYS A 83 -2.75 -22.72 -0.19
C CYS A 83 -3.03 -23.83 -1.23
N CYS A 84 -4.02 -24.68 -0.95
CA CYS A 84 -4.54 -25.68 -1.89
C CYS A 84 -5.77 -25.13 -2.61
N ILE A 85 -5.70 -24.94 -3.92
CA ILE A 85 -6.85 -24.54 -4.75
C ILE A 85 -7.38 -25.73 -5.56
N THR A 86 -8.70 -25.85 -5.69
CA THR A 86 -9.30 -26.84 -6.59
C THR A 86 -9.01 -26.44 -8.03
N VAL A 87 -8.40 -27.34 -8.79
CA VAL A 87 -8.32 -27.19 -10.25
C VAL A 87 -9.52 -27.91 -10.86
N ALA A 88 -10.45 -27.13 -11.42
CA ALA A 88 -11.52 -27.67 -12.24
C ALA A 88 -10.98 -28.21 -13.57
#